data_AF-A0A090WXW4-F1
#
_entry.id   AF-A0A090WXW4-F1
#
_cell.length_a   1.000
_cell.length_b   1.000
_cell.length_c   1.000
_cell.angle_alpha   90.00
_cell.angle_beta   90.00
_cell.angle_gamma   90.00
#
_symmetry.space_group_name_H-M   'P 1'
#
loop_
_entity.id
_entity.type
_entity.pdbx_description
1 polymer ?
#
loop_
_entity_poly.entity_id
_entity_poly.type
_entity_poly.pdbx_seq_one_letter_code
_entity_poly.pdbx_strand_id
1 'polypeptide(L)'
;MKLTKKIIGKSDSYLQDFLSYNLQWGIMCPIWKREFIQKLKGFKAGYPRLNDPELMIRALLVPNVKFKVFTDVNYDTVYNMNVVNWVALKDKYYQSLLLFIPEVSRSLEDVNKTDLKKYLSSYLKVWFRDFMFPSQLNLVYQNNTLINLFYKHKIISIFKKFKLKTLLFGHNVFYYFKRKFKDLIINLT
;
A
#
# COMPACT_ATOMS: atom_id res chain seq x y z
N MET A 1 -13.48 -23.26 4.05
CA MET A 1 -12.44 -22.60 3.23
C MET A 1 -11.19 -23.48 3.25
N LYS A 2 -10.69 -23.96 2.11
CA LYS A 2 -9.47 -24.77 2.07
C LYS A 2 -8.27 -23.82 2.22
N LEU A 3 -7.58 -23.87 3.35
CA LEU A 3 -6.38 -23.05 3.58
C LEU A 3 -5.22 -23.65 2.75
N THR A 4 -4.86 -22.99 1.66
CA THR A 4 -3.71 -23.41 0.84
C THR A 4 -2.45 -22.75 1.38
N LYS A 5 -1.48 -23.57 1.82
CA LYS A 5 -0.15 -23.08 2.22
C LYS A 5 0.49 -22.39 1.01
N LYS A 6 0.82 -21.11 1.15
CA LYS A 6 1.67 -20.41 0.19
C LYS A 6 3.12 -20.56 0.62
N ILE A 7 3.97 -21.11 -0.25
CA ILE A 7 5.41 -21.16 -0.02
C ILE A 7 5.96 -19.75 -0.22
N ILE A 8 6.70 -19.24 0.77
CA ILE A 8 7.36 -17.94 0.72
C ILE A 8 8.84 -18.19 0.49
N GLY A 9 9.32 -17.89 -0.72
CA GLY A 9 10.73 -18.00 -1.06
C GLY A 9 11.58 -16.92 -0.40
N LYS A 10 12.90 -17.12 -0.44
CA LYS A 10 13.88 -16.08 -0.07
C LYS A 10 13.76 -14.91 -1.04
N SER A 11 13.82 -13.69 -0.49
CA SER A 11 13.87 -12.47 -1.30
C SER A 11 15.30 -12.01 -1.54
N ASP A 12 15.56 -11.50 -2.74
CA ASP A 12 16.81 -10.80 -3.08
C ASP A 12 16.92 -9.46 -2.36
N SER A 13 15.78 -8.79 -2.14
CA SER A 13 15.73 -7.51 -1.44
C SER A 13 14.40 -7.32 -0.71
N TYR A 14 14.40 -7.66 0.58
CA TYR A 14 13.25 -7.44 1.45
C TYR A 14 12.82 -5.97 1.48
N LEU A 15 13.75 -5.01 1.38
CA LEU A 15 13.40 -3.59 1.29
C LEU A 15 12.56 -3.30 0.05
N GLN A 16 12.95 -3.81 -1.12
CA GLN A 16 12.17 -3.62 -2.35
C GLN A 16 10.79 -4.28 -2.26
N ASP A 17 10.69 -5.45 -1.60
CA ASP A 17 9.41 -6.10 -1.36
C ASP A 17 8.47 -5.22 -0.55
N PHE A 18 8.93 -4.68 0.58
CA PHE A 18 8.14 -3.76 1.38
C PHE A 18 7.77 -2.49 0.62
N LEU A 19 8.70 -1.90 -0.13
CA LEU A 19 8.44 -0.74 -0.98
C LEU A 19 7.45 -1.07 -2.11
N SER A 20 7.34 -2.33 -2.53
CA SER A 20 6.45 -2.79 -3.60
C SER A 20 5.11 -3.32 -3.10
N TYR A 21 4.78 -3.16 -1.82
CA TYR A 21 3.59 -3.77 -1.21
C TYR A 21 3.58 -5.31 -1.30
N ASN A 22 4.74 -5.94 -1.44
CA ASN A 22 4.89 -7.39 -1.35
C ASN A 22 5.08 -7.78 0.13
N LEU A 23 4.02 -7.58 0.92
CA LEU A 23 4.06 -7.69 2.37
C LEU A 23 3.87 -9.15 2.83
N GLN A 24 4.96 -9.92 2.79
CA GLN A 24 4.95 -11.31 3.27
C GLN A 24 4.99 -11.41 4.81
N TRP A 25 5.33 -10.32 5.51
CA TRP A 25 5.49 -10.30 6.97
C TRP A 25 4.34 -9.52 7.61
N GLY A 26 3.64 -10.16 8.55
CA GLY A 26 2.70 -9.49 9.45
C GLY A 26 3.37 -9.00 10.74
N ILE A 27 2.60 -8.33 11.61
CA ILE A 27 3.05 -7.78 12.91
C ILE A 27 3.71 -8.84 13.81
N MET A 28 3.22 -10.08 13.73
CA MET A 28 3.66 -11.20 14.57
C MET A 28 4.94 -11.88 14.07
N CYS A 29 5.39 -11.58 12.85
CA CYS A 29 6.50 -12.29 12.23
C CYS A 29 7.90 -11.91 12.74
N PRO A 30 8.22 -10.64 13.05
CA PRO A 30 9.58 -10.29 13.48
C PRO A 30 9.83 -10.49 14.98
N ILE A 31 10.99 -11.06 15.30
CA ILE A 31 11.57 -11.01 16.64
C ILE A 31 12.62 -9.88 16.66
N TRP A 32 12.39 -8.87 17.49
CA TRP A 32 13.25 -7.69 17.58
C TRP A 32 14.21 -7.77 18.75
N LYS A 33 15.47 -7.36 18.54
CA LYS A 33 16.33 -6.96 19.67
C LYS A 33 15.74 -5.71 20.33
N ARG A 34 15.56 -5.75 21.66
CA ARG A 34 14.94 -4.67 22.44
C ARG A 34 15.57 -3.29 22.16
N GLU A 35 16.89 -3.22 22.23
CA GLU A 35 17.62 -1.96 21.99
C GLU A 35 17.43 -1.44 20.56
N PHE A 36 17.32 -2.34 19.58
CA PHE A 36 17.13 -1.94 18.18
C PHE A 36 15.74 -1.33 17.95
N ILE A 37 14.69 -1.96 18.47
CA ILE A 37 13.32 -1.42 18.32
C ILE A 37 13.13 -0.12 19.12
N GLN A 38 13.81 0.03 20.25
CA GLN A 38 13.84 1.29 21.01
C GLN A 38 14.52 2.42 20.23
N LYS A 39 15.64 2.14 19.53
CA LYS A 39 16.28 3.12 18.62
C LYS A 39 15.37 3.52 17.46
N LEU A 40 14.57 2.59 16.96
CA LEU A 40 13.53 2.88 15.97
C LEU A 40 12.31 3.61 16.55
N LYS A 41 12.21 3.78 17.88
CA LYS A 41 11.05 4.40 18.55
C LYS A 41 9.71 3.67 18.28
N GLY A 42 9.75 2.37 18.00
CA GLY A 42 8.54 1.55 17.80
C GLY A 42 7.62 2.04 16.67
N PHE A 43 6.32 1.78 16.80
CA PHE A 43 5.30 2.22 15.85
C PHE A 43 4.95 3.71 16.01
N LYS A 44 4.54 4.34 14.90
CA LYS A 44 4.06 5.72 14.91
C LYS A 44 2.55 5.76 15.14
N ALA A 45 2.14 6.24 16.31
CA ALA A 45 0.73 6.27 16.71
C ALA A 45 -0.21 7.03 15.74
N GLY A 46 0.31 7.98 14.97
CA GLY A 46 -0.50 8.78 14.03
C GLY A 46 -0.96 8.03 12.77
N TYR A 47 -0.44 6.85 12.49
CA TYR A 47 -0.80 6.09 11.28
C TYR A 47 -2.08 5.26 11.50
N PRO A 48 -3.16 5.51 10.73
CA PRO A 48 -4.40 4.74 10.85
C PRO A 48 -4.30 3.31 10.27
N ARG A 49 -3.28 3.07 9.43
CA ARG A 49 -2.91 1.80 8.77
C ARG A 49 -1.46 1.90 8.26
N LEU A 50 -0.88 0.80 7.77
CA LEU A 50 0.48 0.73 7.21
C LEU A 50 1.61 0.94 8.24
N ASN A 51 1.30 0.81 9.54
CA ASN A 51 2.29 0.85 10.62
C ASN A 51 3.40 -0.21 10.43
N ASP A 52 3.01 -1.42 10.07
CA ASP A 52 3.93 -2.56 9.95
C ASP A 52 4.91 -2.38 8.78
N PRO A 53 4.45 -2.12 7.54
CA PRO A 53 5.38 -1.84 6.46
C PRO A 53 6.21 -0.58 6.74
N GLU A 54 5.67 0.45 7.40
CA GLU A 54 6.42 1.65 7.77
C GLU A 54 7.60 1.32 8.70
N LEU A 55 7.33 0.60 9.80
CA LEU A 55 8.34 0.20 10.77
C LEU A 55 9.41 -0.69 10.13
N MET A 56 8.98 -1.65 9.30
CA MET A 56 9.89 -2.56 8.60
C MET A 56 10.78 -1.83 7.59
N ILE A 57 10.23 -0.89 6.81
CA ILE A 57 11.01 -0.08 5.90
C ILE A 57 12.06 0.72 6.67
N ARG A 58 11.67 1.38 7.76
CA ARG A 58 12.64 2.11 8.60
C ARG A 58 13.74 1.20 9.14
N ALA A 59 13.40 0.01 9.62
CA ALA A 59 14.37 -0.97 10.08
C ALA A 59 15.35 -1.38 8.96
N LEU A 60 14.82 -1.65 7.76
CA LEU A 60 15.59 -2.07 6.59
C LEU A 60 16.43 -0.93 5.95
N LEU A 61 16.12 0.33 6.28
CA LEU A 61 16.92 1.49 5.90
C LEU A 61 18.08 1.77 6.85
N VAL A 62 18.12 1.15 8.05
CA VAL A 62 19.26 1.29 8.96
C VAL A 62 20.53 0.75 8.27
N PRO A 63 21.61 1.54 8.18
CA PRO A 63 22.85 1.09 7.54
C PRO A 63 23.37 -0.21 8.16
N ASN A 64 23.72 -1.16 7.30
CA ASN A 64 24.28 -2.46 7.69
C ASN A 64 23.41 -3.24 8.71
N VAL A 65 22.08 -3.06 8.66
CA VAL A 65 21.15 -3.81 9.51
C VAL A 65 21.37 -5.31 9.33
N LYS A 66 21.58 -6.02 10.44
CA LYS A 66 21.75 -7.47 10.46
C LYS A 66 20.44 -8.12 10.88
N PHE A 67 19.93 -9.01 10.05
CA PHE A 67 18.73 -9.79 10.33
C PHE A 67 18.87 -11.18 9.70
N LYS A 68 18.03 -12.12 10.15
CA LYS A 68 17.93 -13.47 9.62
C LYS A 68 16.47 -13.77 9.33
N VAL A 69 16.21 -14.44 8.21
CA VAL A 69 14.88 -14.87 7.80
C VAL A 69 14.87 -16.38 7.78
N PHE A 70 13.82 -16.97 8.37
CA PHE A 70 13.62 -18.41 8.42
C PHE A 70 12.47 -18.75 7.46
N THR A 71 12.80 -19.25 6.26
CA THR A 71 11.79 -19.63 5.24
C THR A 71 11.34 -21.09 5.35
N ASP A 72 12.15 -21.92 6.01
CA ASP A 72 12.00 -23.39 6.01
C ASP A 72 11.43 -23.92 7.33
N VAL A 73 10.86 -23.03 8.15
CA VAL A 73 10.20 -23.37 9.42
C VAL A 73 8.70 -23.59 9.20
N ASN A 74 8.11 -24.47 10.01
CA ASN A 74 6.67 -24.63 10.03
C ASN A 74 6.03 -23.39 10.66
N TYR A 75 4.89 -22.96 10.09
CA TYR A 75 4.09 -21.89 10.68
C TYR A 75 3.42 -22.42 11.95
N ASP A 76 3.41 -21.61 12.99
CA ASP A 76 2.75 -21.87 14.27
C ASP A 76 1.39 -21.14 14.38
N THR A 77 1.16 -20.16 13.51
CA THR A 77 0.02 -19.25 13.54
C THR A 77 -0.53 -19.00 12.14
N VAL A 78 -1.84 -18.81 12.04
CA VAL A 78 -2.54 -18.47 10.79
C VAL A 78 -3.25 -17.14 10.98
N TYR A 79 -2.92 -16.16 10.13
CA TYR A 79 -3.62 -14.88 10.13
C TYR A 79 -4.98 -15.01 9.44
N ASN A 80 -6.06 -14.77 10.19
CA ASN A 80 -7.42 -14.75 9.66
C ASN A 80 -7.92 -13.31 9.49
N MET A 81 -8.13 -12.89 8.24
CA MET A 81 -8.66 -11.56 7.93
C MET A 81 -10.19 -11.53 8.02
N ASN A 82 -10.73 -11.08 9.15
CA ASN A 82 -12.13 -10.68 9.23
C ASN A 82 -12.26 -9.18 8.88
N VAL A 83 -12.57 -8.87 7.61
CA VAL A 83 -12.82 -7.48 7.19
C VAL A 83 -14.29 -7.15 7.42
N VAL A 84 -14.60 -6.56 8.58
CA VAL A 84 -16.01 -6.26 8.97
C VAL A 84 -16.48 -4.90 8.44
N ASN A 85 -15.58 -3.95 8.16
CA ASN A 85 -15.95 -2.62 7.68
C ASN A 85 -15.02 -2.10 6.57
N TRP A 86 -15.46 -2.29 5.32
CA TRP A 86 -14.70 -1.90 4.12
C TRP A 86 -14.61 -0.38 3.92
N VAL A 87 -15.63 0.38 4.31
CA VAL A 87 -15.64 1.86 4.18
C VAL A 87 -14.58 2.46 5.10
N ALA A 88 -14.56 2.06 6.38
CA ALA A 88 -13.55 2.51 7.33
C ALA A 88 -12.14 2.07 6.90
N LEU A 89 -12.01 0.88 6.31
CA LEU A 89 -10.74 0.38 5.78
C LEU A 89 -10.20 1.27 4.66
N LYS A 90 -11.05 1.67 3.70
CA LYS A 90 -10.70 2.59 2.62
C LYS A 90 -10.17 3.92 3.16
N ASP A 91 -10.90 4.55 4.07
CA ASP A 91 -10.51 5.87 4.60
C ASP A 91 -9.20 5.79 5.37
N LYS A 92 -9.03 4.77 6.22
CA LYS A 92 -7.77 4.54 6.92
C LYS A 92 -6.61 4.33 5.94
N TYR A 93 -6.79 3.55 4.88
CA TYR A 93 -5.73 3.34 3.88
C TYR A 93 -5.38 4.63 3.13
N TYR A 94 -6.38 5.42 2.71
CA TYR A 94 -6.16 6.73 2.08
C TYR A 94 -5.36 7.67 2.98
N GLN A 95 -5.80 7.84 4.23
CA GLN A 95 -5.12 8.70 5.21
C GLN A 95 -3.70 8.23 5.48
N SER A 96 -3.48 6.92 5.56
CA SER A 96 -2.13 6.37 5.68
C SER A 96 -1.25 6.71 4.50
N LEU A 97 -1.73 6.67 3.25
CA LEU A 97 -0.91 7.02 2.09
C LEU A 97 -0.48 8.50 2.11
N LEU A 98 -1.31 9.40 2.62
CA LEU A 98 -0.95 10.82 2.75
C LEU A 98 0.25 11.04 3.69
N LEU A 99 0.43 10.17 4.69
CA LEU A 99 1.56 10.21 5.62
C LEU A 99 2.75 9.38 5.12
N PHE A 100 2.46 8.14 4.72
CA PHE A 100 3.42 7.12 4.32
C PHE A 100 4.29 7.55 3.15
N ILE A 101 3.66 8.08 2.10
CA ILE A 101 4.36 8.34 0.84
C ILE A 101 5.39 9.45 0.99
N PRO A 102 5.05 10.64 1.55
CA PRO A 102 6.06 11.66 1.82
C PRO A 102 7.18 11.17 2.73
N GLU A 103 6.84 10.44 3.78
CA GLU A 103 7.78 10.05 4.81
C GLU A 103 8.79 9.02 4.30
N VAL A 104 8.32 7.91 3.73
CA VAL A 104 9.20 6.88 3.16
C VAL A 104 10.02 7.46 2.00
N SER A 105 9.43 8.35 1.19
CA SER A 105 10.19 9.03 0.12
C SER A 105 11.34 9.85 0.67
N ARG A 106 11.15 10.57 1.79
CA ARG A 106 12.20 11.34 2.45
C ARG A 106 13.26 10.42 3.04
N SER A 107 12.85 9.36 3.75
CA SER A 107 13.79 8.40 4.32
C SER A 107 14.67 7.73 3.27
N LEU A 108 14.15 7.49 2.06
CA LEU A 108 14.96 7.00 0.94
C LEU A 108 15.98 8.02 0.43
N GLU A 109 15.61 9.31 0.39
CA GLU A 109 16.54 10.39 0.04
C GLU A 109 17.64 10.53 1.09
N ASP A 110 17.28 10.50 2.37
CA ASP A 110 18.20 10.65 3.51
C ASP A 110 19.32 9.58 3.51
N VAL A 111 19.05 8.39 2.96
CA VAL A 111 20.04 7.31 2.83
C VAL A 111 20.56 7.10 1.40
N ASN A 112 20.37 8.07 0.50
CA ASN A 112 20.81 8.03 -0.90
C ASN A 112 20.29 6.83 -1.72
N LYS A 113 19.05 6.38 -1.44
CA LYS A 113 18.35 5.28 -2.16
C LYS A 113 17.14 5.77 -2.97
N THR A 114 17.28 6.95 -3.59
CA THR A 114 16.20 7.62 -4.33
C THR A 114 15.68 6.79 -5.51
N ASP A 115 16.53 5.96 -6.11
CA ASP A 115 16.17 5.05 -7.20
C ASP A 115 15.10 4.01 -6.81
N LEU A 116 15.02 3.68 -5.51
CA LEU A 116 14.03 2.73 -4.99
C LEU A 116 12.62 3.34 -4.87
N LYS A 117 12.45 4.65 -5.01
CA LYS A 117 11.12 5.30 -4.94
C LYS A 117 10.13 4.72 -5.96
N LYS A 118 10.61 4.26 -7.11
CA LYS A 118 9.77 3.65 -8.17
C LYS A 118 8.90 2.48 -7.66
N TYR A 119 9.40 1.73 -6.68
CA TYR A 119 8.71 0.58 -6.09
C TYR A 119 7.46 1.00 -5.31
N LEU A 120 7.46 2.19 -4.69
CA LEU A 120 6.31 2.74 -3.96
C LEU A 120 5.06 2.84 -4.82
N SER A 121 5.19 2.92 -6.16
CA SER A 121 4.05 2.98 -7.07
C SER A 121 3.07 1.80 -6.93
N SER A 122 3.49 0.68 -6.34
CA SER A 122 2.61 -0.44 -6.03
C SER A 122 1.56 -0.12 -4.95
N TYR A 123 1.85 0.76 -3.99
CA TYR A 123 0.86 1.21 -3.00
C TYR A 123 -0.31 1.95 -3.67
N LEU A 124 -0.04 2.70 -4.74
CA LEU A 124 -1.07 3.34 -5.56
C LEU A 124 -1.84 2.32 -6.41
N LYS A 125 -1.18 1.27 -6.91
CA LYS A 125 -1.88 0.17 -7.60
C LYS A 125 -2.87 -0.52 -6.66
N VAL A 126 -2.49 -0.76 -5.41
CA VAL A 126 -3.36 -1.33 -4.37
C VAL A 126 -4.54 -0.42 -4.09
N TRP A 127 -4.32 0.90 -3.99
CA TRP A 127 -5.42 1.87 -3.89
C TRP A 127 -6.45 1.69 -5.01
N PHE A 128 -5.99 1.64 -6.26
CA PHE A 128 -6.90 1.49 -7.38
C PHE A 128 -7.60 0.13 -7.42
N ARG A 129 -6.85 -0.96 -7.21
CA ARG A 129 -7.36 -2.34 -7.27
C ARG A 129 -8.36 -2.66 -6.17
N ASP A 130 -8.02 -2.33 -4.92
CA ASP A 130 -8.75 -2.84 -3.75
C ASP A 130 -9.79 -1.85 -3.22
N PHE A 131 -9.63 -0.56 -3.52
CA PHE A 131 -10.49 0.49 -2.97
C PHE A 131 -11.23 1.24 -4.06
N MET A 132 -10.57 1.69 -5.12
CA MET A 132 -11.24 2.50 -6.12
C MET A 132 -12.23 1.69 -6.97
N PHE A 133 -11.73 0.72 -7.74
CA PHE A 133 -12.54 -0.01 -8.71
C PHE A 133 -13.71 -0.79 -8.09
N PRO A 134 -13.58 -1.38 -6.88
CA PRO A 134 -14.70 -2.05 -6.23
C PRO A 134 -15.73 -1.10 -5.61
N SER A 135 -15.36 0.14 -5.27
CA SER A 135 -16.19 1.03 -4.43
C SER A 135 -17.55 1.41 -5.02
N GLN A 136 -17.68 1.47 -6.35
CA GLN A 136 -18.74 2.25 -7.05
C GLN A 136 -18.90 3.70 -6.55
N LEU A 137 -17.98 4.20 -5.71
CA LEU A 137 -18.01 5.52 -5.11
C LEU A 137 -17.33 6.53 -6.03
N ASN A 138 -17.80 7.77 -5.98
CA ASN A 138 -17.11 8.89 -6.62
C ASN A 138 -15.90 9.32 -5.77
N LEU A 139 -14.73 8.74 -6.03
CA LEU A 139 -13.47 9.03 -5.33
C LEU A 139 -12.56 9.98 -6.10
N VAL A 140 -13.12 10.83 -6.98
CA VAL A 140 -12.36 11.74 -7.84
C VAL A 140 -11.36 12.60 -7.07
N TYR A 141 -11.79 13.14 -5.92
CA TYR A 141 -10.91 13.96 -5.08
C TYR A 141 -9.73 13.15 -4.54
N GLN A 142 -9.98 12.02 -3.86
CA GLN A 142 -8.93 11.18 -3.30
C GLN A 142 -7.96 10.68 -4.38
N ASN A 143 -8.49 10.25 -5.53
CA ASN A 143 -7.69 9.77 -6.65
C ASN A 143 -6.76 10.87 -7.19
N ASN A 144 -7.27 12.09 -7.39
CA ASN A 144 -6.47 13.21 -7.84
C ASN A 144 -5.40 13.59 -6.81
N THR A 145 -5.75 13.61 -5.53
CA THR A 145 -4.81 13.88 -4.44
C THR A 145 -3.68 12.86 -4.43
N LEU A 146 -3.98 11.56 -4.48
CA LEU A 146 -2.95 10.51 -4.50
C LEU A 146 -2.10 10.56 -5.76
N ILE A 147 -2.67 10.73 -6.95
CA ILE A 147 -1.87 10.84 -8.18
C ILE A 147 -0.90 12.02 -8.10
N ASN A 148 -1.38 13.18 -7.64
CA ASN A 148 -0.54 14.36 -7.49
C ASN A 148 0.53 14.16 -6.41
N LEU A 149 0.21 13.50 -5.30
CA LEU A 149 1.15 13.16 -4.24
C LEU A 149 2.30 12.28 -4.76
N PHE A 150 1.98 11.19 -5.45
CA PHE A 150 2.98 10.27 -6.00
C PHE A 150 3.83 10.93 -7.07
N TYR A 151 3.26 11.82 -7.88
CA TYR A 151 4.01 12.61 -8.85
C TYR A 151 4.94 13.62 -8.16
N LYS A 152 4.44 14.36 -7.15
CA LYS A 152 5.22 15.33 -6.37
C LYS A 152 6.46 14.70 -5.75
N HIS A 153 6.35 13.47 -5.25
CA HIS A 153 7.46 12.72 -4.67
C HIS A 153 8.31 11.93 -5.69
N LYS A 154 8.14 12.21 -7.00
CA LYS A 154 8.91 11.60 -8.10
C LYS A 154 8.80 10.07 -8.17
N ILE A 155 7.71 9.48 -7.65
CA ILE A 155 7.45 8.03 -7.71
C ILE A 155 6.88 7.62 -9.06
N ILE A 156 6.09 8.50 -9.69
CA ILE A 156 5.54 8.29 -11.03
C ILE A 156 5.96 9.42 -11.97
N SER A 157 6.14 9.10 -13.24
CA SER A 157 6.42 10.08 -14.28
C SER A 157 5.19 10.93 -14.63
N ILE A 158 5.43 12.05 -15.30
CA ILE A 158 4.37 12.92 -15.81
C ILE A 158 3.45 12.18 -16.79
N PHE A 159 4.00 11.35 -17.68
CA PHE A 159 3.25 10.51 -18.61
C PHE A 159 2.33 9.54 -17.86
N LYS A 160 2.83 8.92 -16.77
CA LYS A 160 2.02 8.03 -15.95
C LYS A 160 0.92 8.78 -15.20
N LYS A 161 1.18 9.99 -14.71
CA LYS A 161 0.16 10.87 -14.13
C LYS A 161 -0.96 11.18 -15.12
N PHE A 162 -0.63 11.57 -16.36
CA PHE A 162 -1.63 11.82 -17.40
C PHE A 162 -2.42 10.57 -17.75
N LYS A 163 -1.73 9.45 -18.01
CA LYS A 163 -2.38 8.16 -18.30
C LYS A 163 -3.39 7.76 -17.21
N LEU A 164 -3.01 7.88 -15.94
CA LEU A 164 -3.90 7.56 -14.81
C LEU A 164 -5.12 8.49 -14.78
N LYS A 165 -4.94 9.80 -14.98
CA LYS A 165 -6.07 10.74 -15.02
C LYS A 165 -7.03 10.45 -16.17
N THR A 166 -6.52 10.14 -17.36
CA THR A 166 -7.35 9.77 -18.52
C THR A 166 -8.15 8.49 -18.25
N LEU A 167 -7.50 7.48 -17.67
CA LEU A 167 -8.18 6.23 -17.29
C LEU A 167 -9.29 6.47 -16.26
N LEU A 168 -9.04 7.30 -15.25
CA LEU A 168 -10.05 7.65 -14.24
C LEU A 168 -11.21 8.44 -14.84
N PHE A 169 -10.93 9.37 -15.75
CA PHE A 169 -11.97 10.11 -16.46
C PHE A 169 -12.86 9.16 -17.27
N GLY A 170 -12.25 8.30 -18.10
CA GLY A 170 -12.99 7.31 -18.89
C GLY A 170 -13.82 6.36 -18.02
N HIS A 171 -13.27 5.91 -16.89
CA HIS A 171 -14.01 5.09 -15.92
C HIS A 171 -15.24 5.81 -15.35
N ASN A 172 -15.10 7.07 -14.92
CA ASN A 172 -16.22 7.83 -14.38
C ASN A 172 -17.30 8.09 -15.44
N VAL A 173 -16.91 8.41 -16.68
CA VAL A 173 -17.83 8.58 -17.81
C VAL A 173 -18.60 7.29 -18.08
N PHE A 174 -17.89 6.15 -18.15
CA PHE A 174 -18.52 4.84 -18.34
C PHE A 174 -19.54 4.52 -17.24
N TYR A 175 -19.20 4.74 -15.97
CA TYR A 175 -20.11 4.49 -14.86
C TYR A 175 -21.30 5.46 -14.82
N TYR A 176 -21.11 6.72 -15.22
CA TYR A 176 -22.20 7.67 -15.37
C TYR A 176 -23.22 7.18 -16.40
N PHE A 177 -22.78 6.76 -17.58
CA PHE A 177 -23.66 6.20 -18.61
C PHE A 177 -24.32 4.89 -18.18
N LYS A 178 -23.56 3.99 -17.53
CA LYS A 178 -24.11 2.74 -16.98
C LYS A 178 -25.25 3.00 -15.98
N ARG A 179 -25.11 4.01 -15.11
CA ARG A 179 -26.16 4.42 -14.18
C ARG A 179 -27.37 4.98 -14.90
N LYS A 180 -27.18 5.93 -15.83
CA LYS A 180 -28.26 6.50 -16.63
C LYS A 180 -29.05 5.44 -17.41
N PHE A 181 -28.37 4.45 -17.98
CA PHE A 181 -29.01 3.35 -18.69
C PHE A 181 -29.80 2.43 -17.75
N LYS A 182 -29.28 2.14 -16.56
CA LYS A 182 -30.00 1.39 -15.52
C LYS A 182 -31.27 2.12 -15.08
N ASP A 183 -31.18 3.42 -14.84
CA ASP A 183 -32.33 4.25 -14.43
C ASP A 183 -33.40 4.27 -15.54
N LEU A 184 -32.98 4.32 -16.81
CA LEU A 184 -33.89 4.25 -17.96
C LEU A 184 -34.64 2.91 -18.01
N ILE A 185 -33.96 1.78 -17.81
CA ILE A 185 -34.60 0.45 -17.78
C ILE A 185 -35.60 0.34 -16.63
N ILE A 186 -35.23 0.79 -15.43
CA ILE A 186 -36.11 0.76 -14.26
C ILE A 186 -37.38 1.61 -14.51
N ASN A 187 -37.24 2.76 -15.16
CA ASN A 187 -38.40 3.61 -15.47
C ASN A 187 -39.28 3.07 -16.62
N LEU A 188 -38.80 2.08 -17.38
CA LEU A 188 -39.53 1.42 -18.46
C LEU A 188 -40.20 0.10 -18.03
N THR A 189 -39.90 -0.39 -16.81
CA THR A 189 -40.43 -1.65 -16.25
C THR A 189 -41.39 -1.34 -15.12
#